data_AF-A0A7S6MAW6-F1
#
_entry.id   AF-A0A7S6MAW6-F1
#
_cell.length_a   1.000
_cell.length_b   1.000
_cell.length_c   1.000
_cell.angle_alpha   90.00
_cell.angle_beta   90.00
_cell.angle_gamma   90.00
#
_symmetry.space_group_name_H-M   'P 1'
#
loop_
_entity.id
_entity.type
_entity.pdbx_description
1 polymer ?
#
loop_
_entity_poly.entity_id
_entity_poly.type
_entity_poly.pdbx_seq_one_letter_code
_entity_poly.pdbx_strand_id
1 'polypeptide(L)'
;MRDPEDIVEIEGVSSPGSRAGERSVRAPGSRSRRPWLSIWFQCCHVYGRIYRNDAATAYEGRCPRCAAAVRARIGPDGTNQRLFRAM
;
A
#
# COMPACT_ATOMS: atom_id res chain seq x y z
N MET A 1 23.20 -14.25 -2.07
CA MET A 1 23.27 -14.17 -0.60
C MET A 1 22.13 -13.26 -0.17
N ARG A 2 20.98 -13.86 0.18
CA ARG A 2 19.81 -13.14 0.74
C ARG A 2 19.97 -13.28 2.25
N ASP A 3 20.24 -12.19 2.95
CA ASP A 3 20.37 -12.21 4.39
C ASP A 3 19.02 -12.62 5.03
N PRO A 4 19.01 -13.60 5.95
CA PRO A 4 17.80 -14.16 6.53
C PRO A 4 17.13 -13.29 7.61
N GLU A 5 17.62 -12.08 7.88
CA GLU A 5 17.20 -11.26 9.03
C GLU A 5 16.05 -10.26 8.76
N ASP A 6 15.52 -10.17 7.53
CA ASP A 6 14.45 -9.22 7.18
C ASP A 6 13.02 -9.80 7.27
N ILE A 7 12.83 -10.99 7.87
CA ILE A 7 11.50 -11.57 8.11
C ILE A 7 11.11 -11.31 9.56
N VAL A 8 10.27 -10.29 9.79
CA VAL A 8 9.63 -10.07 11.09
C VAL A 8 8.47 -11.07 11.24
N GLU A 9 8.66 -12.08 12.09
CA GLU A 9 7.59 -12.99 12.50
C GLU A 9 6.60 -12.24 13.40
N ILE A 10 5.40 -11.96 12.87
CA ILE A 10 4.32 -11.35 13.64
C ILE A 10 3.56 -12.50 14.32
N GLU A 11 3.74 -12.68 15.64
CA GLU A 11 3.00 -13.68 16.39
C GLU A 11 1.49 -13.49 16.23
N GLY A 12 0.79 -14.52 15.73
CA GLY A 12 -0.67 -14.55 15.58
C GLY A 12 -1.21 -14.38 14.15
N VAL A 13 -0.38 -14.18 13.12
CA VAL A 13 -0.84 -14.23 11.72
C VAL A 13 -0.57 -15.61 11.11
N SER A 14 -1.56 -16.49 11.12
CA SER A 14 -1.47 -17.74 10.36
C SER A 14 -1.41 -17.40 8.87
N SER A 15 -0.29 -17.67 8.22
CA SER A 15 -0.18 -17.70 6.76
C SER A 15 -1.28 -18.61 6.20
N PRO A 16 -2.21 -18.12 5.34
CA PRO A 16 -3.13 -19.03 4.69
C PRO A 16 -2.31 -19.90 3.75
N GLY A 17 -2.21 -21.18 4.10
CA GLY A 17 -1.36 -22.16 3.46
C GLY A 17 -1.51 -22.18 1.95
N SER A 18 -0.36 -22.16 1.27
CA SER A 18 -0.21 -22.49 -0.14
C SER A 18 -0.73 -23.91 -0.38
N ARG A 19 -1.90 -24.05 -0.97
CA ARG A 19 -2.26 -25.25 -1.73
C ARG A 19 -2.40 -24.85 -3.18
N ALA A 20 -1.47 -25.36 -3.98
CA ALA A 20 -1.56 -25.41 -5.43
C ALA A 20 -2.91 -26.01 -5.84
N GLY A 21 -3.58 -25.35 -6.78
CA GLY A 21 -4.88 -25.77 -7.28
C GLY A 21 -5.36 -24.82 -8.37
N GLU A 22 -4.93 -25.09 -9.61
CA GLU A 22 -5.53 -24.50 -10.81
C GLU A 22 -7.01 -24.86 -10.89
N ARG A 23 -7.88 -23.86 -10.78
CA ARG A 23 -9.14 -23.80 -11.52
C ARG A 23 -9.62 -22.35 -11.59
N SER A 24 -9.57 -21.81 -12.81
CA SER A 24 -10.16 -20.54 -13.19
C SER A 24 -11.67 -20.59 -12.95
N VAL A 25 -12.13 -19.95 -11.87
CA VAL A 25 -13.52 -19.61 -11.66
C VAL A 25 -13.64 -18.11 -11.92
N ARG A 26 -14.34 -17.73 -13.00
CA ARG A 26 -14.75 -16.34 -13.22
C ARG A 26 -15.66 -15.92 -12.06
N ALA A 27 -15.10 -15.20 -11.10
CA ALA A 27 -15.86 -14.64 -9.98
C ALA A 27 -16.58 -13.36 -10.43
N PRO A 28 -17.91 -13.26 -10.24
CA PRO A 28 -18.64 -12.03 -10.52
C PRO A 28 -18.33 -11.00 -9.43
N GLY A 29 -17.96 -9.79 -9.84
CA GLY A 29 -17.84 -8.62 -8.97
C GLY A 29 -16.47 -8.46 -8.32
N SER A 30 -15.41 -8.23 -9.11
CA SER A 30 -14.21 -7.59 -8.59
C SER A 30 -14.58 -6.18 -8.16
N ARG A 31 -14.88 -5.99 -6.87
CA ARG A 31 -14.79 -4.68 -6.21
C ARG A 31 -13.37 -4.20 -6.47
N SER A 32 -13.19 -3.38 -7.50
CA SER A 32 -11.91 -2.82 -7.92
C SER A 32 -11.34 -2.08 -6.71
N ARG A 33 -10.39 -2.72 -6.02
CA ARG A 33 -9.78 -2.15 -4.83
C ARG A 33 -9.15 -0.83 -5.23
N ARG A 34 -9.60 0.28 -4.64
CA ARG A 34 -9.10 1.63 -4.99
C ARG A 34 -7.57 1.62 -4.86
N PRO A 35 -6.83 2.10 -5.88
CA PRO A 35 -5.38 2.17 -5.80
C PRO A 35 -4.92 2.98 -4.58
N TRP A 36 -3.88 2.50 -3.92
CA TRP A 36 -3.33 3.09 -2.71
C TRP A 36 -1.80 3.07 -2.71
N LEU A 37 -1.21 4.02 -1.97
CA LEU A 37 0.22 4.09 -1.69
C LEU A 37 0.47 3.97 -0.20
N SER A 38 1.54 3.29 0.18
CA SER A 38 2.08 3.31 1.54
C SER A 38 3.00 4.50 1.72
N ILE A 39 2.77 5.30 2.76
CA ILE A 39 3.56 6.48 3.09
C ILE A 39 4.17 6.31 4.48
N TRP A 40 5.48 6.43 4.59
CA TRP A 40 6.17 6.70 5.86
C TRP A 40 6.01 8.17 6.21
N PHE A 41 5.20 8.46 7.22
CA PHE A 41 5.02 9.81 7.74
C PHE A 41 6.14 10.14 8.73
N GLN A 42 7.06 11.02 8.36
CA GLN A 42 8.15 11.46 9.24
C GLN A 42 7.67 12.24 10.45
N CYS A 43 6.56 12.98 10.32
CA CYS A 43 6.02 13.77 11.43
C CYS A 43 5.65 12.94 12.67
N CYS A 44 5.31 11.66 12.51
CA CYS A 44 4.93 10.77 13.63
C CYS A 44 5.58 9.38 13.58
N HIS A 45 6.57 9.19 12.69
CA HIS A 45 7.27 7.91 12.45
C HIS A 45 6.29 6.73 12.30
N VAL A 46 5.30 6.89 11.42
CA VAL A 46 4.24 5.89 11.21
C VAL A 46 4.00 5.63 9.74
N TYR A 47 3.75 4.37 9.38
CA TYR A 47 3.25 4.01 8.06
C TYR A 47 1.74 4.20 7.98
N GLY A 48 1.28 4.88 6.93
CA GLY A 48 -0.15 4.99 6.62
C GLY A 48 -0.41 4.80 5.14
N ARG A 49 -1.68 4.62 4.78
CA ARG A 49 -2.10 4.47 3.37
C ARG A 49 -2.79 5.75 2.90
N ILE A 50 -2.50 6.13 1.66
CA ILE A 50 -3.18 7.20 0.95
C ILE A 50 -3.79 6.67 -0.33
N TYR A 51 -4.88 7.26 -0.79
CA TYR A 51 -5.67 6.73 -1.91
C TYR A 51 -5.63 7.69 -3.09
N ARG A 52 -5.76 7.13 -4.29
CA ARG A 52 -5.89 7.92 -5.51
C ARG A 52 -7.19 8.73 -5.45
N ASN A 53 -7.13 10.00 -5.84
CA ASN A 53 -8.31 10.83 -6.02
C ASN A 53 -9.11 10.38 -7.26
N ASP A 54 -10.38 10.76 -7.33
CA ASP A 54 -11.26 10.30 -8.42
C ASP A 54 -10.82 10.87 -9.78
N ALA A 55 -10.20 12.05 -9.79
CA ALA A 55 -9.62 12.68 -10.97
C ALA A 55 -8.34 12.02 -11.49
N ALA A 56 -7.77 11.02 -10.79
CA ALA A 56 -6.55 10.34 -11.18
C ALA A 56 -5.28 11.19 -11.27
N THR A 57 -5.28 12.37 -10.65
CA THR A 57 -4.17 13.33 -10.73
C THR A 57 -3.25 13.29 -9.52
N ALA A 58 -3.72 12.73 -8.40
CA ALA A 58 -2.94 12.65 -7.18
C ALA A 58 -3.40 11.51 -6.27
N TYR A 59 -2.50 11.07 -5.39
CA TYR A 59 -2.84 10.33 -4.18
C TYR A 59 -2.89 11.29 -3.01
N GLU A 60 -3.97 11.22 -2.24
CA GLU A 60 -4.25 12.14 -1.15
C GLU A 60 -4.61 11.36 0.11
N GLY A 61 -4.19 11.89 1.26
CA GLY A 61 -4.49 11.31 2.55
C GLY A 61 -3.90 12.12 3.70
N ARG A 62 -3.91 11.53 4.90
CA ARG A 62 -3.44 12.19 6.13
C ARG A 62 -2.65 11.23 7.01
N CYS A 63 -1.76 11.78 7.82
CA CYS A 63 -1.11 11.03 8.88
C CYS A 63 -2.16 10.55 9.90
N PRO A 64 -2.17 9.27 10.29
CA PRO A 64 -3.16 8.74 11.23
C PRO A 64 -2.97 9.27 12.66
N ARG A 65 -1.83 9.90 12.98
CA ARG A 65 -1.51 10.39 14.34
C ARG A 65 -1.76 11.88 14.51
N CYS A 66 -1.25 12.71 13.60
CA CYS A 66 -1.36 14.17 13.68
C CYS A 66 -2.29 14.79 12.63
N ALA A 67 -2.91 13.98 11.77
CA ALA A 67 -3.76 14.42 10.67
C ALA A 67 -3.07 15.34 9.63
N ALA A 68 -1.73 15.43 9.62
CA ALA A 68 -0.98 16.15 8.59
C ALA A 68 -1.37 15.69 7.19
N ALA A 69 -1.75 16.62 6.33
CA ALA A 69 -2.15 16.33 4.97
C ALA A 69 -0.94 15.98 4.09
N VAL A 70 -1.10 14.96 3.24
CA VAL A 70 -0.09 14.59 2.24
C VAL A 70 -0.76 14.46 0.88
N ARG A 71 -0.03 14.91 -0.15
CA ARG A 71 -0.46 14.83 -1.55
C ARG A 71 0.72 14.43 -2.43
N ALA A 72 0.60 13.30 -3.11
CA ALA A 72 1.55 12.85 -4.11
C ALA A 72 0.92 12.99 -5.50
N ARG A 73 1.48 13.85 -6.35
CA ARG A 73 0.98 14.06 -7.73
C ARG A 73 1.36 12.88 -8.62
N ILE A 74 0.49 12.54 -9.56
CA ILE A 74 0.73 11.52 -10.59
C ILE A 74 1.24 12.24 -11.85
N GLY A 75 2.54 12.10 -12.14
CA GLY A 75 3.16 12.63 -13.35
C GLY A 75 3.00 11.69 -14.55
N PRO A 76 3.25 12.17 -15.78
CA PRO A 76 3.10 11.39 -17.02
C PRO A 76 4.00 10.15 -17.05
N ASP A 77 5.22 10.24 -16.53
CA ASP A 77 6.16 9.11 -16.46
C ASP A 77 5.89 8.17 -15.28
N GLY A 78 4.99 8.57 -14.36
CA GLY A 78 4.57 7.81 -13.19
C GLY A 78 5.72 7.16 -12.41
N THR A 79 5.38 6.23 -11.53
CA THR A 79 6.35 5.26 -11.03
C THR A 79 5.59 4.02 -10.57
N ASN A 80 6.23 2.86 -10.69
CA ASN A 80 5.69 1.61 -10.14
C ASN A 80 5.97 1.45 -8.64
N GLN A 81 6.72 2.38 -8.04
CA GLN A 81 6.95 2.39 -6.60
C GLN A 81 5.63 2.66 -5.85
N ARG A 82 5.40 1.89 -4.79
CA ARG A 82 4.19 2.00 -3.94
C ARG A 82 4.48 2.47 -2.51
N LEU A 83 5.76 2.59 -2.16
CA LEU A 83 6.22 3.05 -0.86
C LEU A 83 6.91 4.39 -1.06
N PHE A 84 6.49 5.39 -0.29
CA PHE A 84 7.08 6.72 -0.31
C PHE A 84 7.28 7.24 1.11
N ARG A 85 8.07 8.30 1.25
CA ARG A 85 8.34 8.98 2.50
C ARG A 85 7.80 10.41 2.41
N ALA A 86 6.93 10.79 3.36
CA ALA A 86 6.42 12.15 3.49
C ALA A 86 7.18 12.85 4.62
N MET A 87 7.83 13.96 4.30
CA MET A 87 8.60 14.78 5.24
C MET A 87 7.70 15.81 5.91
#